data_AF-A0A4U1FD16-F1
#
_entry.id   AF-A0A4U1FD16-F1
#
_cell.length_a   1.000
_cell.length_b   1.000
_cell.length_c   1.000
_cell.angle_alpha   90.00
_cell.angle_beta   90.00
_cell.angle_gamma   90.00
#
_symmetry.space_group_name_H-M   'P 1'
#
loop_
_entity.id
_entity.type
_entity.pdbx_description
1 polymer ?
#
loop_
_entity_poly.entity_id
_entity_poly.type
_entity_poly.pdbx_seq_one_letter_code
_entity_poly.pdbx_strand_id
1 'polypeptide(L)'
;MSQIGWNCIIMEKPFGRNLQSSNHISSLFHEDQICRIDHYMGKEMAQNLMVLRFANRIFGPIWNCDNMSYVILTFKESFGTEGCWGYFNDFGIL
;
A
#
# COMPACT_ATOMS: atom_id res chain seq x y z
N MET A 1 -12.34 17.02 -17.38
CA MET A 1 -10.88 17.11 -17.22
C MET A 1 -10.43 18.43 -17.78
N SER A 2 -9.53 19.15 -17.09
CA SER A 2 -8.99 20.40 -17.63
C SER A 2 -8.33 20.12 -18.98
N GLN A 3 -8.61 20.95 -19.98
CA GLN A 3 -7.96 20.87 -21.29
C GLN A 3 -6.53 21.46 -21.28
N ILE A 4 -6.13 22.12 -20.18
CA ILE A 4 -4.82 22.76 -20.04
C ILE A 4 -4.28 22.46 -18.62
N GLY A 5 -3.10 21.85 -18.52
CA GLY A 5 -2.45 21.47 -17.27
C GLY A 5 -2.51 19.97 -16.93
N TRP A 6 -2.06 19.60 -15.74
CA TRP A 6 -2.08 18.21 -15.26
C TRP A 6 -3.34 17.96 -14.43
N ASN A 7 -3.95 16.78 -14.60
CA ASN A 7 -5.08 16.32 -13.80
C ASN A 7 -4.58 15.15 -12.95
N CYS A 8 -4.75 15.22 -11.63
CA CYS A 8 -4.43 14.13 -10.71
C CYS A 8 -5.66 13.82 -9.87
N ILE A 9 -5.93 12.53 -9.69
CA ILE A 9 -7.04 12.00 -8.92
C ILE A 9 -6.48 11.28 -7.72
N ILE A 10 -6.90 11.71 -6.54
CA ILE A 10 -6.54 11.08 -5.27
C ILE A 10 -7.65 10.08 -4.94
N MET A 11 -7.29 8.81 -4.80
CA MET A 11 -8.21 7.73 -4.49
C MET A 11 -7.84 7.09 -3.15
N GLU A 12 -8.82 6.99 -2.26
CA GLU A 12 -8.73 6.23 -1.02
C GLU A 12 -9.22 4.79 -1.24
N LYS A 13 -8.77 3.89 -0.37
CA LYS A 13 -9.26 2.50 -0.34
C LYS A 13 -10.79 2.45 -0.11
N PRO A 14 -11.50 1.47 -0.69
CA PRO A 14 -11.01 0.30 -1.44
C PRO A 14 -10.78 0.54 -2.94
N PHE A 15 -9.68 -0.02 -3.49
CA PHE A 15 -9.31 0.09 -4.91
C PHE A 15 -10.01 -0.94 -5.82
N GLY A 16 -11.32 -1.08 -5.65
CA GLY A 16 -12.10 -2.20 -6.16
C GLY A 16 -12.21 -3.34 -5.14
N ARG A 17 -13.09 -4.31 -5.43
CA ARG A 17 -13.34 -5.48 -4.57
C ARG A 17 -12.71 -6.77 -5.09
N ASN A 18 -12.25 -6.75 -6.34
CA ASN A 18 -11.61 -7.86 -7.02
C ASN A 18 -10.77 -7.35 -8.20
N LEU A 19 -9.96 -8.22 -8.80
CA LEU A 19 -9.10 -7.88 -9.95
C LEU A 19 -9.88 -7.19 -11.08
N GLN A 20 -11.08 -7.69 -11.41
CA GLN A 20 -11.89 -7.14 -12.50
C GLN A 20 -12.34 -5.70 -12.24
N SER A 21 -12.87 -5.42 -11.04
CA SER A 21 -13.32 -4.08 -10.65
C SER A 21 -12.16 -3.10 -10.50
N SER A 22 -11.01 -3.56 -9.99
CA SER A 22 -9.79 -2.75 -9.90
C SER A 22 -9.27 -2.36 -11.29
N ASN A 23 -9.21 -3.32 -12.22
CA ASN A 23 -8.80 -3.07 -13.60
C ASN A 23 -9.75 -2.12 -14.33
N HIS A 24 -11.07 -2.23 -14.07
CA HIS A 24 -12.04 -1.31 -14.66
C HIS A 24 -11.78 0.13 -14.23
N ILE A 25 -11.58 0.37 -12.92
CA ILE A 25 -11.23 1.70 -12.39
C ILE A 25 -9.92 2.21 -13.00
N SER A 26 -8.91 1.34 -13.08
CA SER A 26 -7.60 1.70 -13.65
C SER A 26 -7.66 2.03 -15.14
N SER A 27 -8.67 1.55 -15.88
CA SER A 27 -8.82 1.83 -17.31
C SER A 27 -9.43 3.21 -17.62
N LEU A 28 -9.99 3.90 -16.61
CA LEU A 28 -10.67 5.18 -16.80
C LEU A 28 -9.71 6.37 -16.87
N PHE A 29 -8.48 6.23 -16.37
CA PHE A 29 -7.49 7.29 -16.28
C PHE A 29 -6.11 6.76 -16.66
N HIS A 30 -5.20 7.64 -17.08
CA HIS A 30 -3.80 7.25 -17.25
C HIS A 30 -3.14 7.07 -15.87
N GLU A 31 -2.21 6.13 -15.75
CA GLU A 31 -1.61 5.75 -14.45
C GLU A 31 -0.86 6.91 -13.77
N ASP A 32 -0.26 7.81 -14.55
CA ASP A 32 0.40 9.03 -14.06
C ASP A 32 -0.59 10.07 -13.46
N GLN A 33 -1.87 9.91 -13.73
CA GLN A 33 -2.95 10.74 -13.18
C GLN A 33 -3.58 10.13 -11.92
N ILE A 34 -3.22 8.90 -11.55
CA ILE A 34 -3.85 8.18 -10.43
C ILE A 34 -2.91 8.18 -9.21
N CYS A 35 -3.35 8.79 -8.12
CA CYS A 35 -2.69 8.72 -6.83
C CYS A 35 -3.52 7.85 -5.87
N ARG A 36 -3.11 6.59 -5.67
CA ARG A 36 -3.74 5.64 -4.73
C ARG A 36 -3.13 5.80 -3.35
N ILE A 37 -3.94 6.16 -2.36
CA ILE A 37 -3.47 6.40 -1.00
C ILE A 37 -3.43 5.10 -0.21
N ASP A 38 -2.23 4.69 0.17
CA ASP A 38 -1.99 3.76 1.26
C ASP A 38 -1.27 4.50 2.40
N HIS A 39 -2.00 4.78 3.48
CA HIS A 39 -1.46 5.53 4.61
C HIS A 39 -0.27 4.83 5.30
N TYR A 40 -0.05 3.52 5.12
CA TYR A 40 1.18 2.87 5.61
C TYR A 40 2.41 3.33 4.85
N MET A 41 2.30 3.65 3.56
CA MET A 41 3.41 4.20 2.75
C MET A 41 3.82 5.61 3.20
N GLY A 42 2.93 6.32 3.89
CA GLY A 42 3.20 7.62 4.50
C GLY A 42 3.88 7.55 5.87
N LYS A 43 3.98 6.37 6.50
CA LYS A 43 4.60 6.24 7.82
C LYS A 43 6.12 6.34 7.70
N GLU A 44 6.71 7.17 8.54
CA GLU A 44 8.16 7.47 8.54
C GLU A 44 9.02 6.18 8.56
N MET A 45 8.68 5.23 9.44
CA MET A 45 9.41 3.97 9.54
C MET A 45 9.29 3.09 8.29
N ALA A 46 8.16 3.14 7.59
CA ALA A 46 7.98 2.40 6.33
C ALA A 46 8.85 2.98 5.22
N GLN A 47 8.93 4.32 5.13
CA GLN A 47 9.79 5.01 4.17
C GLN A 47 11.27 4.76 4.46
N ASN A 48 11.65 4.69 5.73
CA ASN A 48 13.03 4.47 6.16
C ASN A 48 13.59 3.09 5.75
N LEU A 49 12.73 2.10 5.45
CA LEU A 49 13.17 0.78 4.97
C LEU A 49 14.02 0.88 3.70
N MET A 50 13.71 1.82 2.79
CA MET A 50 14.52 2.02 1.57
C MET A 50 15.92 2.54 1.90
N VAL A 51 16.01 3.51 2.81
CA VAL A 51 17.29 4.09 3.25
C VAL A 51 18.13 3.03 3.98
N LEU A 52 17.53 2.31 4.91
CA LEU A 52 18.20 1.23 5.64
C LEU A 52 18.78 0.18 4.67
N ARG A 53 17.99 -0.27 3.71
CA ARG A 53 18.40 -1.33 2.79
C ARG A 53 19.46 -0.91 1.78
N PHE A 54 19.36 0.30 1.22
CA PHE A 54 20.17 0.68 0.05
C PHE A 54 21.25 1.73 0.33
N ALA A 55 21.09 2.58 1.35
CA ALA A 55 22.10 3.59 1.67
C ALA A 55 23.27 3.03 2.51
N ASN A 56 23.11 1.82 3.06
CA ASN A 56 24.05 1.22 4.00
C ASN A 56 24.72 -0.01 3.40
N ARG A 57 26.04 0.09 3.17
CA ARG A 57 26.86 -1.01 2.62
C ARG A 57 26.86 -2.27 3.47
N ILE A 58 26.59 -2.15 4.78
CA ILE A 58 26.49 -3.30 5.70
C ILE A 58 25.26 -4.17 5.44
N PHE A 59 24.13 -3.58 5.01
CA PHE A 59 22.89 -4.32 4.82
C PHE A 59 22.80 -5.00 3.45
N GLY A 60 23.51 -4.49 2.44
CA GLY A 60 23.50 -5.07 1.09
C GLY A 60 23.90 -6.57 1.05
N PRO A 61 25.07 -6.98 1.59
CA PRO A 61 25.54 -8.36 1.52
C PRO A 61 24.71 -9.37 2.32
N ILE A 62 24.03 -8.92 3.37
CA ILE A 62 23.22 -9.80 4.24
C ILE A 62 21.74 -9.83 3.83
N TRP A 63 21.31 -8.94 2.92
CA TRP A 63 19.91 -8.90 2.49
C TRP A 63 19.61 -9.87 1.33
N ASN A 64 19.74 -11.18 1.59
CA ASN A 64 19.44 -12.26 0.62
C ASN A 64 19.08 -13.58 1.32
N CYS A 65 18.67 -14.58 0.53
CA CYS A 65 18.27 -15.91 1.01
C CYS A 65 19.41 -16.74 1.63
N ASP A 66 20.67 -16.42 1.35
CA ASP A 66 21.81 -17.14 1.91
C ASP A 66 22.07 -16.73 3.37
N ASN A 67 21.62 -15.52 3.75
CA ASN A 67 21.85 -14.93 5.07
C ASN A 67 20.56 -14.76 5.90
N MET A 68 19.38 -14.82 5.28
CA MET A 68 18.09 -14.67 5.96
C MET A 68 17.23 -15.94 5.90
N SER A 69 16.79 -16.41 7.06
CA SER A 69 15.91 -17.58 7.15
C SER A 69 14.44 -17.26 6.85
N TYR A 70 13.91 -16.11 7.31
CA TYR A 70 12.53 -15.69 7.05
C TYR A 70 12.33 -14.19 7.37
N VAL A 71 11.26 -13.61 6.79
CA VAL A 71 10.82 -12.23 7.04
C VAL A 71 9.45 -12.28 7.72
N ILE A 72 9.30 -11.61 8.86
CA ILE A 72 8.01 -11.51 9.55
C ILE A 72 7.41 -10.13 9.34
N LEU A 73 6.17 -10.08 8.86
CA LEU A 73 5.34 -8.89 8.85
C LEU A 73 4.22 -9.10 9.87
N THR A 74 4.17 -8.27 10.91
CA THR A 74 3.17 -8.38 11.97
C THR A 74 2.31 -7.13 11.99
N PHE A 75 1.00 -7.33 11.92
CA PHE A 75 0.00 -6.29 12.16
C PHE A 75 -0.87 -6.74 13.34
N LYS A 76 -0.89 -5.94 14.41
CA LYS A 76 -1.64 -6.21 15.64
C LYS A 76 -2.34 -4.95 16.08
N GLU A 77 -3.63 -5.08 16.35
CA GLU A 77 -4.45 -4.05 16.98
C GLU A 77 -4.92 -4.58 18.33
N SER A 78 -4.94 -3.71 19.35
CA SER A 78 -5.35 -4.09 20.70
C SER A 78 -6.86 -3.96 20.93
N PHE A 79 -7.60 -3.56 19.89
CA PHE A 79 -9.04 -3.33 19.91
C PHE A 79 -9.75 -4.24 18.90
N GLY A 80 -11.05 -4.46 19.11
CA GLY A 80 -11.89 -5.25 18.20
C GLY A 80 -12.52 -4.39 17.11
N THR A 81 -13.56 -4.88 16.46
CA THR A 81 -14.27 -4.17 15.38
C THR A 81 -15.10 -2.95 15.83
N GLU A 82 -15.12 -2.60 17.12
CA GLU A 82 -15.71 -1.38 17.72
C GLU A 82 -16.91 -0.75 16.95
N GLY A 83 -17.97 -1.53 16.67
CA GLY A 83 -19.18 -1.04 15.99
C GLY A 83 -19.11 -0.96 14.45
N CYS A 84 -17.94 -1.15 13.85
CA CYS A 84 -17.72 -1.25 12.39
C CYS A 84 -17.90 -2.68 11.83
N TRP A 85 -18.56 -3.56 12.59
CA TRP A 85 -18.72 -4.98 12.26
C TRP A 85 -19.35 -5.20 10.87
N GLY A 86 -20.31 -4.35 10.48
CA GLY A 86 -20.96 -4.44 9.17
C GLY A 86 -19.99 -4.21 8.00
N TYR A 87 -19.10 -3.21 8.09
CA TYR A 87 -18.08 -2.98 7.07
C TYR A 87 -17.00 -4.05 7.10
N PHE A 88 -16.57 -4.46 8.30
CA PHE A 88 -15.54 -5.50 8.44
C PHE A 88 -16.03 -6.88 7.96
N ASN A 89 -17.32 -7.18 8.05
CA ASN A 89 -17.87 -8.45 7.57
C ASN A 89 -17.86 -8.55 6.04
N ASP A 90 -18.04 -7.43 5.33
CA ASP A 90 -18.10 -7.40 3.87
C ASP A 90 -16.71 -7.36 3.21
N PHE A 91 -15.72 -6.78 3.89
CA PHE A 91 -14.36 -6.60 3.36
C PHE A 91 -13.32 -7.50 4.04
N GLY A 92 -13.58 -7.97 5.26
CA GLY A 92 -12.66 -8.81 6.03
C GLY A 92 -11.33 -8.14 6.33
N ILE A 93 -10.35 -8.99 6.66
CA ILE A 93 -8.95 -8.61 6.87
C ILE A 93 -8.09 -8.88 5.62
N LEU A 94 -8.68 -9.40 4.54
CA LEU A 94 -8.01 -9.86 3.31
C LEU A 94 -8.55 -9.16 2.07
#